data_AF-A0A350XJD0-F1
#
_entry.id   AF-A0A350XJD0-F1
#
_cell.length_a   1.000
_cell.length_b   1.000
_cell.length_c   1.000
_cell.angle_alpha   90.00
_cell.angle_beta   90.00
_cell.angle_gamma   90.00
#
_symmetry.space_group_name_H-M   'P 1'
#
loop_
_entity.id
_entity.type
_entity.pdbx_description
1 polymer ?
#
loop_
_entity_poly.entity_id
_entity_poly.type
_entity_poly.pdbx_seq_one_letter_code
_entity_poly.pdbx_strand_id
1 'polypeptide(L)' 'MKVRKVVEREFPGLGARIKRAREADSRSLIQICGEIDMTPANWYKIEKEETKFLPLETLRKIEGVLGVDLGVNIDD' A
#
# COMPACT_ATOMS: atom_id res chain seq x y z
N MET A 1 10.79 -21.06 23.75
CA MET A 1 9.39 -21.24 23.30
C MET A 1 9.12 -20.23 22.20
N LYS A 2 8.40 -20.59 21.13
CA LYS A 2 8.18 -19.68 19.98
C LYS A 2 6.67 -19.50 19.75
N VAL A 3 6.22 -18.25 19.74
CA VAL A 3 4.84 -17.88 19.44
C VAL A 3 4.88 -16.90 18.26
N ARG A 4 4.03 -17.15 17.25
CA ARG A 4 3.83 -16.30 16.07
C ARG A 4 2.33 -16.25 15.77
N LYS A 5 1.79 -15.05 15.62
CA LYS A 5 0.42 -14.81 15.10
C LYS A 5 0.57 -14.06 13.77
N VAL A 6 -0.05 -14.56 12.72
CA VAL A 6 -0.15 -13.91 11.39
C VAL A 6 -1.63 -13.85 11.06
N VAL A 7 -2.09 -12.70 10.58
CA VAL A 7 -3.45 -12.50 10.10
C VAL A 7 -3.35 -12.02 8.66
N GLU A 8 -4.03 -12.72 7.77
CA GLU A 8 -4.14 -12.37 6.35
C GLU A 8 -5.62 -12.12 6.05
N ARG A 9 -5.91 -11.04 5.34
CA ARG A 9 -7.25 -10.70 4.87
C ARG A 9 -7.15 -10.22 3.43
N GLU A 10 -8.15 -10.58 2.63
CA GLU A 10 -8.23 -10.15 1.24
C GLU A 10 -8.92 -8.79 1.16
N PHE A 11 -8.32 -7.88 0.39
CA PHE A 11 -8.90 -6.58 0.05
C PHE A 11 -8.90 -6.42 -1.48
N PRO A 12 -9.80 -7.10 -2.21
CA PRO A 12 -9.85 -7.00 -3.66
C PRO A 12 -10.07 -5.56 -4.13
N GLY A 13 -9.30 -5.11 -5.13
CA GLY A 13 -9.38 -3.75 -5.65
C GLY A 13 -8.62 -2.70 -4.83
N LEU A 14 -7.89 -3.10 -3.79
CA LEU A 14 -7.00 -2.20 -3.03
C LEU A 14 -5.96 -1.54 -3.95
N GLY A 15 -5.38 -2.28 -4.90
CA GLY A 15 -4.42 -1.74 -5.86
C GLY A 15 -5.03 -0.64 -6.73
N ALA A 16 -6.27 -0.84 -7.18
CA ALA A 16 -7.01 0.18 -7.93
C ALA A 16 -7.32 1.43 -7.10
N ARG A 17 -7.60 1.27 -5.79
CA ARG A 17 -7.82 2.40 -4.87
C ARG A 17 -6.54 3.20 -4.65
N ILE A 18 -5.41 2.52 -4.44
CA ILE A 18 -4.08 3.14 -4.34
C ILE A 18 -3.77 3.93 -5.61
N LYS A 19 -4.01 3.33 -6.78
CA LYS A 19 -3.78 3.97 -8.07
C LYS A 19 -4.59 5.26 -8.24
N ARG A 20 -5.88 5.24 -7.91
CA ARG A 20 -6.73 6.43 -7.98
C ARG A 20 -6.24 7.54 -7.05
N ALA A 21 -5.85 7.19 -5.82
CA ALA A 21 -5.30 8.16 -4.87
C ALA A 21 -3.98 8.76 -5.39
N ARG A 22 -3.08 7.94 -5.94
CA ARG A 22 -1.85 8.42 -6.58
C ARG A 22 -2.14 9.36 -7.75
N GLU A 23 -3.08 9.01 -8.63
CA GLU A 23 -3.41 9.81 -9.82
C GLU A 23 -4.06 11.15 -9.49
N ALA A 24 -4.67 11.27 -8.31
CA ALA A 24 -5.19 12.53 -7.77
C ALA A 24 -4.09 13.38 -7.10
N ASP A 25 -2.92 12.82 -6.81
CA ASP A 25 -1.80 13.52 -6.22
C ASP A 25 -1.07 14.38 -7.26
N SER A 26 -0.71 15.60 -6.89
CA SER A 26 0.05 16.51 -7.75
C SER A 26 1.52 16.11 -7.97
N ARG A 27 2.08 15.29 -7.06
CA ARG A 27 3.47 14.85 -7.12
C ARG A 27 3.63 13.73 -8.13
N SER A 28 4.82 13.67 -8.74
CA SER A 28 5.18 12.52 -9.57
C SER A 28 5.32 11.24 -8.74
N LEU A 29 5.14 10.08 -9.38
CA LEU A 29 5.35 8.78 -8.72
C LEU A 29 6.76 8.67 -8.13
N ILE A 30 7.78 9.23 -8.77
CA ILE A 30 9.17 9.20 -8.29
C ILE A 30 9.31 9.95 -6.97
N GLN A 31 8.67 11.12 -6.85
CA GLN A 31 8.68 11.91 -5.60
C GLN A 31 7.98 11.15 -4.48
N ILE A 32 6.77 10.64 -4.72
CA ILE A 32 5.99 9.85 -3.75
C ILE A 32 6.80 8.63 -3.27
N CYS A 33 7.37 7.89 -4.21
CA CYS A 33 8.23 6.74 -3.93
C CYS A 33 9.46 7.11 -3.09
N GLY A 34 10.09 8.25 -3.39
CA GLY A 34 11.27 8.74 -2.66
C GLY A 34 10.98 9.08 -1.20
N GLU A 35 9.77 9.53 -0.86
CA GLU A 35 9.38 9.87 0.51
C GLU A 35 9.23 8.62 1.42
N ILE A 36 9.02 7.44 0.84
CA ILE A 36 8.80 6.19 1.60
C ILE A 36 9.82 5.09 1.31
N ASP A 37 10.92 5.42 0.63
CA ASP A 37 11.99 4.49 0.22
C ASP A 37 11.44 3.27 -0.56
N MET A 38 10.57 3.55 -1.55
CA MET A 38 9.98 2.53 -2.42
C MET A 38 10.42 2.74 -3.87
N THR A 39 10.57 1.67 -4.64
CA THR A 39 10.81 1.80 -6.08
C THR A 39 9.49 1.94 -6.86
N PRO A 40 9.44 2.72 -7.95
CA PRO A 40 8.26 2.80 -8.83
C PRO A 40 7.80 1.44 -9.35
N ALA A 41 8.74 0.52 -9.61
CA ALA A 41 8.43 -0.83 -10.05
C ALA A 41 7.66 -1.63 -8.98
N ASN A 42 8.04 -1.52 -7.70
CA ASN A 42 7.30 -2.14 -6.61
C ASN A 42 5.91 -1.50 -6.45
N TRP A 43 5.82 -0.17 -6.57
CA TRP A 43 4.55 0.54 -6.52
C TRP A 43 3.58 0.04 -7.60
N TYR A 44 4.03 -0.07 -8.86
CA TYR A 44 3.18 -0.59 -9.94
C TYR A 44 2.72 -2.03 -9.72
N LYS A 45 3.55 -2.90 -9.12
CA LYS A 45 3.12 -4.26 -8.74
C LYS A 45 2.00 -4.24 -7.71
N ILE A 46 2.07 -3.34 -6.74
CA ILE A 46 1.03 -3.14 -5.72
C ILE A 46 -0.27 -2.65 -6.39
N GLU A 47 -0.20 -1.65 -7.28
CA GLU A 47 -1.37 -1.13 -8.00
C GLU A 47 -2.07 -2.19 -8.87
N LYS A 48 -1.29 -3.12 -9.43
CA LYS A 48 -1.80 -4.25 -10.24
C LYS A 48 -2.19 -5.47 -9.41
N GLU A 49 -2.01 -5.42 -8.10
CA GLU A 49 -2.24 -6.55 -7.18
C GLU A 49 -1.40 -7.80 -7.56
N GLU A 50 -0.24 -7.60 -8.17
CA GLU A 50 0.72 -8.68 -8.50
C GLU A 50 1.55 -9.12 -7.27
N THR A 51 1.49 -8.36 -6.18
CA THR A 51 2.15 -8.69 -4.92
C THR A 51 1.28 -9.66 -4.11
N LYS A 52 1.84 -10.83 -3.74
CA LYS A 52 1.12 -11.86 -2.97
C LYS A 52 0.59 -11.35 -1.62
N PHE A 53 1.37 -10.51 -0.93
CA PHE A 53 0.98 -9.89 0.34
C PHE A 53 1.52 -8.46 0.41
N LEU A 54 0.66 -7.51 0.75
CA LEU A 54 1.07 -6.14 1.09
C LEU A 54 1.17 -6.04 2.62
N PRO A 55 2.37 -5.88 3.21
CA PRO A 55 2.51 -5.70 4.65
C PRO A 55 1.71 -4.48 5.13
N LEU A 56 1.05 -4.60 6.29
CA LEU A 56 0.25 -3.51 6.85
C LEU A 56 1.10 -2.25 7.05
N GLU A 57 2.34 -2.38 7.49
CA GLU A 57 3.27 -1.25 7.64
C GLU A 57 3.52 -0.52 6.31
N THR A 58 3.64 -1.25 5.21
CA THR A 58 3.83 -0.69 3.87
C THR A 58 2.57 0.00 3.40
N LEU A 59 1.40 -0.58 3.67
CA LEU A 59 0.12 0.06 3.41
C LEU A 59 -0.02 1.38 4.19
N ARG A 60 0.32 1.40 5.48
CA ARG A 60 0.27 2.63 6.30
C ARG A 60 1.24 3.71 5.79
N LYS A 61 2.41 3.33 5.26
CA LYS A 61 3.32 4.26 4.57
C LYS A 61 2.67 4.84 3.30
N ILE A 62 1.99 4.02 2.51
CA ILE A 62 1.26 4.46 1.30
C ILE A 62 0.14 5.43 1.67
N GLU A 63 -0.67 5.10 2.67
CA GLU A 63 -1.73 5.99 3.19
C GLU A 63 -1.16 7.31 3.70
N GLY A 64 -0.07 7.26 4.47
CA GLY A 64 0.60 8.43 5.01
C GLY A 64 1.18 9.33 3.92
N VAL A 65 1.88 8.77 2.93
CA VAL A 65 2.46 9.57 1.85
C VAL A 65 1.38 10.16 0.96
N LEU A 66 0.30 9.44 0.67
CA LEU A 66 -0.81 9.94 -0.16
C LEU A 66 -1.80 10.82 0.61
N GLY A 67 -1.73 10.84 1.95
CA GLY A 67 -2.67 11.58 2.80
C GLY A 67 -4.11 11.04 2.73
N VAL A 68 -4.30 9.74 2.55
CA VAL A 68 -5.63 9.10 2.39
C VAL A 68 -5.82 7.94 3.36
N ASP A 69 -7.08 7.59 3.63
CA ASP A 69 -7.48 6.35 4.29
C ASP A 69 -7.98 5.34 3.23
N LEU A 70 -7.33 4.19 3.14
CA LEU A 70 -7.70 3.10 2.24
C LEU A 70 -8.63 2.10 2.92
N GLY A 71 -9.19 2.41 4.08
CA GLY A 71 -10.26 1.66 4.74
C GLY A 71 -9.88 0.21 5.06
N VAL A 72 -8.59 -0.05 5.26
CA VAL A 72 -8.09 -1.37 5.65
C VAL A 72 -8.01 -1.42 7.16
N ASN A 73 -8.90 -2.23 7.75
CA ASN A 73 -8.89 -2.55 9.17
C ASN A 73 -8.66 -4.05 9.36
N ILE A 74 -7.65 -4.40 10.16
CA ILE A 74 -7.24 -5.78 10.46
C ILE A 74 -7.50 -6.11 11.95
N ASP A 75 -7.90 -5.12 12.75
CA ASP A 75 -8.24 -5.28 14.16
C ASP A 75 -9.67 -5.81 14.29
N ASP A 76 -9.78 -7.14 14.30
CA ASP A 76 -10.94 -7.94 14.73
C ASP A 76 -10.40 -9.28 15.28
#